data_AF-A0A817BLE2-F1
#
_entry.id   AF-A0A817BLE2-F1
#
_cell.length_a   1.000
_cell.length_b   1.000
_cell.length_c   1.000
_cell.angle_alpha   90.00
_cell.angle_beta   90.00
_cell.angle_gamma   90.00
#
_symmetry.space_group_name_H-M   'P 1'
#
loop_
_entity.id
_entity.type
_entity.pdbx_description
1 polymer ?
#
loop_
_entity_poly.entity_id
_entity_poly.type
_entity_poly.pdbx_seq_one_letter_code
_entity_poly.pdbx_strand_id
1 'polypeptide(L)'
;MLCVMAADKKQSFRLRISILYCVQCYLYNNDFGKSMIVQTLFPQTENVANQYTFGHILMIGYLSKDIVASWCSGIALSHLIADSQLYKEALLKVRLVVDQSKTDAKTLMEISIDLLQNSSSSFCTRIAVLIFLCTWLSNCSLAVQTLFSIENSISYLVSQICTQSIADDRELFIQSLCSFALGLCLVFNNNQIQLYSTESLVKLIDERIRIDSFLEKLGILSKSEFYAKALQKPQLKLSKSSDMILDYEFAHLYETLQSLISHMLTRHDINSTVRTLIDPMSTKLYAQRALTMMTDDNDFIGRVEQININKLKEKQWIEERDIDKKKILALEQQIQEIKDKNA
;
A
#
# COMPACT_ATOMS: atom_id res chain seq x y z
N MET A 1 12.71 4.62 -12.92
CA MET A 1 12.62 3.74 -11.73
C MET A 1 11.19 3.31 -11.43
N LEU A 2 10.17 4.17 -11.55
CA LEU A 2 8.77 3.82 -11.22
C LEU A 2 7.93 3.27 -12.37
N CYS A 3 8.27 3.60 -13.62
CA CYS A 3 7.78 2.86 -14.79
C CYS A 3 8.07 1.35 -14.68
N VAL A 4 9.16 0.99 -13.99
CA VAL A 4 9.58 -0.39 -13.71
C VAL A 4 8.60 -1.08 -12.75
N MET A 5 7.93 -0.33 -11.86
CA MET A 5 6.92 -0.88 -10.96
C MET A 5 5.58 -1.16 -11.64
N ALA A 6 5.13 -0.28 -12.54
CA ALA A 6 3.78 -0.36 -13.10
C ALA A 6 3.72 -0.96 -14.51
N ALA A 7 4.78 -0.81 -15.31
CA ALA A 7 4.73 -1.08 -16.76
C ALA A 7 5.66 -2.20 -17.25
N ASP A 8 6.74 -2.55 -16.53
CA ASP A 8 7.69 -3.56 -16.99
C ASP A 8 7.51 -4.92 -16.31
N LYS A 9 6.69 -5.79 -16.94
CA LYS A 9 6.40 -7.16 -16.48
C LYS A 9 7.64 -8.07 -16.46
N LYS A 10 8.75 -7.69 -17.09
CA LYS A 10 9.97 -8.51 -17.17
C LYS A 10 10.80 -8.45 -15.89
N GLN A 11 10.46 -7.56 -14.97
CA GLN A 11 11.25 -7.29 -13.77
C GLN A 11 10.92 -8.27 -12.65
N SER A 12 11.94 -8.62 -11.87
CA SER A 12 11.76 -9.58 -10.78
C SER A 12 10.76 -9.07 -9.73
N PHE A 13 9.98 -9.99 -9.17
CA PHE A 13 9.02 -9.69 -8.09
C PHE A 13 9.66 -8.91 -6.94
N ARG A 14 10.83 -9.37 -6.46
CA ARG A 14 11.56 -8.73 -5.36
C ARG A 14 11.96 -7.29 -5.66
N LEU A 15 12.40 -7.00 -6.89
CA LEU A 15 12.75 -5.64 -7.28
C LEU A 15 11.53 -4.72 -7.23
N ARG A 16 10.38 -5.17 -7.75
CA ARG A 16 9.15 -4.36 -7.73
C ARG A 16 8.67 -4.06 -6.32
N ILE A 17 8.72 -5.03 -5.40
CA ILE A 17 8.43 -4.81 -3.98
C ILE A 17 9.44 -3.87 -3.32
N SER A 18 10.72 -3.98 -3.68
CA SER A 18 11.74 -3.07 -3.14
C SER A 18 11.53 -1.64 -3.59
N ILE A 19 11.14 -1.41 -4.86
CA ILE A 19 10.83 -0.06 -5.34
C ILE A 19 9.57 0.47 -4.65
N LEU A 20 8.56 -0.37 -4.37
CA LEU A 20 7.40 0.06 -3.57
C LEU A 20 7.85 0.58 -2.21
N TYR A 21 8.72 -0.16 -1.52
CA TYR A 21 9.24 0.26 -0.23
C TYR A 21 9.97 1.61 -0.32
N CYS A 22 10.78 1.85 -1.36
CA CYS A 22 11.39 3.16 -1.58
C CYS A 22 10.36 4.28 -1.76
N VAL A 23 9.25 4.02 -2.46
CA VAL A 23 8.15 4.98 -2.60
C VAL A 23 7.50 5.28 -1.26
N GLN A 24 7.23 4.24 -0.47
CA GLN A 24 6.65 4.40 0.87
C GLN A 24 7.56 5.26 1.76
N CYS A 25 8.87 4.99 1.77
CA CYS A 25 9.84 5.81 2.50
C CYS A 25 9.88 7.26 1.98
N TYR A 26 9.84 7.47 0.66
CA TYR A 26 9.81 8.82 0.09
C TYR A 26 8.56 9.62 0.48
N LEU A 27 7.40 8.95 0.57
CA LEU A 27 6.12 9.59 0.91
C LEU A 27 5.94 9.79 2.43
N TYR A 28 6.62 9.01 3.26
CA TYR A 28 6.48 9.06 4.70
C TYR A 28 6.89 10.43 5.27
N ASN A 29 5.97 11.08 6.00
CA ASN A 29 6.13 12.44 6.56
C ASN A 29 6.65 13.49 5.56
N ASN A 30 6.39 13.30 4.26
CA ASN A 30 6.86 14.17 3.20
C ASN A 30 5.69 14.79 2.44
N ASP A 31 5.06 15.79 3.04
CA ASP A 31 3.93 16.49 2.43
C ASP A 31 4.30 17.16 1.11
N PHE A 32 5.51 17.72 1.01
CA PHE A 32 5.99 18.30 -0.25
C PHE A 32 6.01 17.24 -1.37
N GLY A 33 6.60 16.08 -1.09
CA GLY A 33 6.64 14.96 -2.04
C GLY A 33 5.26 14.44 -2.43
N LYS A 34 4.34 14.31 -1.46
CA LYS A 34 2.93 13.96 -1.70
C LYS A 34 2.26 15.00 -2.61
N SER A 35 2.39 16.30 -2.30
CA SER A 35 1.82 17.39 -3.09
C SER A 35 2.30 17.37 -4.54
N MET A 36 3.60 17.21 -4.77
CA MET A 36 4.17 17.13 -6.12
C MET A 36 3.55 15.98 -6.92
N ILE A 37 3.39 14.81 -6.31
CA ILE A 37 2.77 13.66 -6.97
C ILE A 37 1.28 13.89 -7.24
N VAL A 38 0.52 14.38 -6.25
CA VAL A 38 -0.92 14.64 -6.38
C VAL A 38 -1.20 15.63 -7.50
N GLN A 39 -0.41 16.70 -7.63
CA GLN A 39 -0.55 17.66 -8.73
C GLN A 39 -0.45 16.98 -10.10
N THR A 40 0.43 15.98 -10.24
CA THR A 40 0.61 15.27 -11.52
C THR A 40 -0.57 14.37 -11.92
N LEU A 41 -1.57 14.17 -11.05
CA LEU A 41 -2.83 13.47 -11.38
C LEU A 41 -3.84 14.37 -12.09
N PHE A 42 -3.62 15.68 -12.12
CA PHE A 42 -4.48 16.65 -12.78
C PHE A 42 -3.87 17.11 -14.10
N PRO A 43 -4.69 17.53 -15.08
CA PRO A 43 -4.20 18.10 -16.34
C PRO A 43 -3.30 19.30 -16.05
N GLN A 44 -2.06 19.24 -16.55
CA GLN A 44 -1.11 20.35 -16.46
C GLN A 44 -1.27 21.26 -17.68
N THR A 45 -1.14 22.57 -17.49
CA THR A 45 -1.31 23.58 -18.56
C THR A 45 -0.19 23.58 -19.60
N GLU A 46 0.91 22.88 -19.35
CA GLU A 46 2.08 22.85 -20.24
C GLU A 46 2.19 21.50 -20.98
N ASN A 47 2.28 21.59 -22.31
CA ASN A 47 2.43 20.48 -23.26
C ASN A 47 3.74 19.69 -23.06
N VAL A 48 3.81 18.86 -22.03
CA VAL A 48 4.80 17.77 -21.96
C VAL A 48 4.20 16.52 -22.58
N ALA A 49 3.86 16.60 -23.87
CA ALA A 49 3.07 15.60 -24.59
C ALA A 49 3.73 14.20 -24.72
N ASN A 50 4.95 14.00 -24.17
CA ASN A 50 5.73 12.76 -24.33
C ASN A 50 6.37 12.22 -23.04
N GLN A 51 6.03 12.73 -21.85
CA GLN A 51 6.54 12.18 -20.59
C GLN A 51 5.42 11.71 -19.66
N TYR A 52 5.43 10.42 -19.33
CA TYR A 52 4.55 9.89 -18.29
C TYR A 52 4.95 10.47 -16.94
N THR A 53 4.06 11.27 -16.33
CA THR A 53 4.24 11.74 -14.96
C THR A 53 4.05 10.60 -13.96
N PHE A 54 4.45 10.82 -12.71
CA PHE A 54 4.26 9.84 -11.64
C PHE A 54 2.79 9.45 -11.47
N GLY A 55 1.89 10.44 -11.47
CA GLY A 55 0.45 10.21 -11.38
C GLY A 55 -0.07 9.31 -12.51
N HIS A 56 0.33 9.57 -13.75
CA HIS A 56 -0.04 8.71 -14.89
C HIS A 56 0.43 7.27 -14.70
N ILE A 57 1.68 7.07 -14.25
CA ILE A 57 2.24 5.73 -14.02
C ILE A 57 1.46 4.99 -12.92
N LEU A 58 1.10 5.67 -11.83
CA LEU A 58 0.26 5.08 -10.78
C LEU A 58 -1.11 4.66 -11.32
N MET A 59 -1.76 5.51 -12.12
CA MET A 59 -3.07 5.19 -12.67
C MET A 59 -3.00 4.01 -13.66
N ILE A 60 -1.99 3.98 -14.53
CA ILE A 60 -1.72 2.85 -15.44
C ILE A 60 -1.50 1.56 -14.65
N GLY A 61 -0.70 1.62 -13.58
CA GLY A 61 -0.44 0.47 -12.73
C GLY A 61 -1.68 -0.01 -11.99
N TYR A 62 -2.45 0.91 -11.39
CA TYR A 62 -3.67 0.62 -10.64
C TYR A 62 -4.72 -0.10 -11.49
N LEU A 63 -4.90 0.34 -12.73
CA LEU A 63 -5.82 -0.25 -13.72
C LEU A 63 -5.25 -1.46 -14.47
N SER A 64 -4.00 -1.85 -14.20
CA SER A 64 -3.33 -2.92 -14.93
C SER A 64 -3.90 -4.29 -14.60
N LYS A 65 -3.93 -5.19 -15.60
CA LYS A 65 -4.18 -6.63 -15.39
C LYS A 65 -3.02 -7.36 -14.72
N ASP A 66 -1.86 -6.71 -14.59
CA ASP A 66 -0.74 -7.25 -13.83
C ASP A 66 -0.97 -7.09 -12.33
N ILE A 67 -1.15 -8.23 -11.65
CA ILE A 67 -1.45 -8.33 -10.21
C ILE A 67 -0.45 -7.52 -9.37
N VAL A 68 0.85 -7.59 -9.70
CA VAL A 68 1.89 -6.90 -8.92
C VAL A 68 1.84 -5.39 -9.17
N ALA A 69 1.61 -4.97 -10.42
CA ALA A 69 1.48 -3.54 -10.77
C ALA A 69 0.28 -2.91 -10.05
N SER A 70 -0.87 -3.59 -10.13
CA SER A 70 -2.14 -3.15 -9.56
C SER A 70 -2.04 -3.05 -8.04
N TRP A 71 -1.51 -4.10 -7.39
CA TRP A 71 -1.34 -4.09 -5.94
C TRP A 71 -0.38 -2.98 -5.50
N CYS A 72 0.82 -2.90 -6.08
CA CYS A 72 1.80 -1.88 -5.67
C CYS A 72 1.29 -0.45 -5.89
N SER A 73 0.55 -0.21 -6.97
CA SER A 73 0.00 1.12 -7.26
C SER A 73 -1.12 1.49 -6.29
N GLY A 74 -1.98 0.53 -5.92
CA GLY A 74 -3.00 0.74 -4.89
C GLY A 74 -2.39 1.05 -3.52
N ILE A 75 -1.34 0.33 -3.12
CA ILE A 75 -0.62 0.62 -1.86
C ILE A 75 0.09 1.97 -1.94
N ALA A 76 0.75 2.31 -3.05
CA ALA A 76 1.39 3.61 -3.21
C ALA A 76 0.38 4.77 -3.17
N LEU A 77 -0.81 4.61 -3.75
CA LEU A 77 -1.91 5.57 -3.64
C LEU A 77 -2.42 5.70 -2.20
N SER A 78 -2.51 4.59 -1.48
CA SER A 78 -2.85 4.60 -0.05
C SER A 78 -1.86 5.45 0.76
N HIS A 79 -0.56 5.23 0.56
CA HIS A 79 0.50 6.02 1.20
C HIS A 79 0.50 7.50 0.78
N LEU A 80 0.13 7.79 -0.47
CA LEU A 80 0.03 9.15 -0.98
C LEU A 80 -0.99 10.00 -0.21
N ILE A 81 -2.12 9.39 0.17
CA ILE A 81 -3.20 10.09 0.88
C ILE A 81 -3.22 9.80 2.39
N ALA A 82 -2.37 8.91 2.88
CA ALA A 82 -2.26 8.61 4.30
C ALA A 82 -2.04 9.91 5.10
N ASP A 83 -2.76 10.02 6.21
CA ASP A 83 -2.64 11.11 7.20
C ASP A 83 -2.89 12.53 6.69
N SER A 84 -3.46 12.71 5.50
CA SER A 84 -3.77 14.03 4.94
C SER A 84 -5.17 14.08 4.36
N GLN A 85 -6.05 14.82 5.04
CA GLN A 85 -7.39 15.09 4.55
C GLN A 85 -7.34 15.88 3.23
N LEU A 86 -6.38 16.81 3.07
CA LEU A 86 -6.21 17.61 1.86
C LEU A 86 -6.00 16.74 0.61
N TYR A 87 -5.12 15.73 0.69
CA TYR A 87 -4.88 14.83 -0.45
C TYR A 87 -6.04 13.88 -0.71
N LYS A 88 -6.71 13.41 0.36
CA LYS A 88 -7.95 12.64 0.23
C LYS A 88 -9.00 13.42 -0.56
N GLU A 89 -9.24 14.68 -0.22
CA GLU A 89 -10.22 15.52 -0.91
C GLU A 89 -9.79 15.88 -2.32
N ALA A 90 -8.48 16.10 -2.56
CA ALA A 90 -7.95 16.35 -3.89
C ALA A 90 -8.23 15.16 -4.82
N LEU A 91 -7.92 13.92 -4.40
CA LEU A 91 -8.12 12.74 -5.24
C LEU A 91 -9.58 12.51 -5.64
N LEU A 92 -10.58 13.03 -4.90
CA LEU A 92 -12.00 12.88 -5.25
C LEU A 92 -12.33 13.59 -6.58
N LYS A 93 -11.51 14.58 -6.95
CA LYS A 93 -11.64 15.35 -8.18
C LYS A 93 -10.95 14.69 -9.38
N VAL A 94 -10.15 13.65 -9.16
CA VAL A 94 -9.45 12.93 -10.23
C VAL A 94 -10.46 12.14 -11.05
N ARG A 95 -10.51 12.41 -12.35
CA ARG A 95 -11.36 11.70 -13.31
C ARG A 95 -10.50 11.11 -14.43
N LEU A 96 -10.82 9.88 -14.84
CA LEU A 96 -10.07 9.14 -15.84
C LEU A 96 -11.02 8.62 -16.92
N VAL A 97 -10.52 8.59 -18.15
CA VAL A 97 -11.17 7.90 -19.27
C VAL A 97 -10.52 6.51 -19.37
N VAL A 98 -11.24 5.49 -18.88
CA VAL A 98 -10.73 4.11 -18.78
C VAL A 98 -10.85 3.36 -20.11
N ASP A 99 -11.83 3.72 -20.93
CA ASP A 99 -12.10 3.09 -22.22
C ASP A 99 -12.20 4.18 -23.28
N GLN A 100 -11.32 4.14 -24.27
CA GLN A 100 -11.29 5.14 -25.35
C GLN A 100 -12.57 5.14 -26.20
N SER A 101 -13.37 4.07 -26.14
CA SER A 101 -14.67 3.98 -26.79
C SER A 101 -15.81 4.63 -25.99
N LYS A 102 -15.59 4.95 -24.71
CA LYS A 102 -16.55 5.61 -23.83
C LYS A 102 -16.17 7.07 -23.63
N THR A 103 -17.14 7.96 -23.76
CA THR A 103 -16.94 9.42 -23.64
C THR A 103 -16.90 9.91 -22.20
N ASP A 104 -17.39 9.12 -21.24
CA ASP A 104 -17.65 9.61 -19.89
C ASP A 104 -16.49 9.31 -18.95
N ALA A 105 -15.86 10.38 -18.46
CA ALA A 105 -14.81 10.28 -17.47
C ALA A 105 -15.38 9.87 -16.10
N LYS A 106 -14.90 8.73 -15.57
CA LYS A 106 -15.26 8.24 -14.23
C LYS A 106 -14.29 8.79 -13.19
N THR A 107 -14.80 9.09 -11.99
CA THR A 107 -13.97 9.40 -10.84
C THR A 107 -13.12 8.21 -10.44
N LEU A 108 -11.98 8.47 -9.78
CA LEU A 108 -11.13 7.41 -9.27
C LEU A 108 -11.84 6.52 -8.23
N MET A 109 -12.79 7.07 -7.47
CA MET A 109 -13.58 6.29 -6.51
C MET A 109 -14.59 5.37 -7.21
N GLU A 110 -15.30 5.85 -8.25
CA GLU A 110 -16.18 4.99 -9.08
C GLU A 110 -15.38 3.85 -9.71
N ILE A 111 -14.19 4.15 -10.26
CA ILE A 111 -13.28 3.14 -10.81
C ILE A 111 -12.88 2.10 -9.76
N SER A 112 -12.64 2.54 -8.52
CA SER A 112 -12.30 1.63 -7.42
C SER A 112 -13.46 0.68 -7.11
N ILE A 113 -14.70 1.17 -7.09
CA ILE A 113 -15.89 0.33 -6.92
C ILE A 113 -16.10 -0.62 -8.11
N ASP A 114 -15.91 -0.14 -9.35
CA ASP A 114 -15.96 -0.99 -10.55
C ASP A 114 -14.95 -2.14 -10.47
N LEU A 115 -13.70 -1.86 -10.06
CA LEU A 115 -12.67 -2.87 -9.89
C LEU A 115 -13.04 -3.91 -8.82
N LEU A 116 -13.75 -3.51 -7.76
CA LEU A 116 -14.22 -4.44 -6.73
C LEU A 116 -15.39 -5.32 -7.19
N GLN A 117 -16.30 -4.76 -7.99
CA GLN A 117 -17.47 -5.45 -8.52
C GLN A 117 -17.14 -6.35 -9.72
N ASN A 118 -16.05 -6.08 -10.43
CA ASN A 118 -15.63 -6.85 -11.59
C ASN A 118 -15.13 -8.24 -11.16
N SER A 119 -15.84 -9.29 -11.60
CA SER A 119 -15.52 -10.69 -11.33
C SER A 119 -14.17 -11.16 -11.89
N SER A 120 -13.61 -10.45 -12.87
CA SER A 120 -12.29 -10.74 -13.44
C SER A 120 -11.13 -10.13 -12.64
N SER A 121 -11.41 -9.26 -11.66
CA SER A 121 -10.39 -8.66 -10.82
C SER A 121 -9.73 -9.70 -9.92
N SER A 122 -8.40 -9.70 -9.89
CA SER A 122 -7.64 -10.61 -9.04
C SER A 122 -7.89 -10.33 -7.55
N PHE A 123 -7.73 -11.36 -6.71
CA PHE A 123 -7.78 -11.20 -5.25
C PHE A 123 -6.89 -10.05 -4.75
N CYS A 124 -5.62 -10.00 -5.17
CA CYS A 124 -4.70 -8.96 -4.69
C CYS A 124 -5.13 -7.57 -5.17
N THR A 125 -5.66 -7.43 -6.39
CA THR A 125 -6.24 -6.17 -6.88
C THR A 125 -7.36 -5.71 -5.95
N ARG A 126 -8.31 -6.61 -5.60
CA ARG A 126 -9.42 -6.28 -4.69
C ARG A 126 -8.92 -5.87 -3.31
N ILE A 127 -7.91 -6.58 -2.77
CA ILE A 127 -7.27 -6.20 -1.50
C ILE A 127 -6.64 -4.80 -1.56
N ALA A 128 -5.85 -4.51 -2.59
CA ALA A 128 -5.18 -3.20 -2.71
C ALA A 128 -6.19 -2.06 -2.86
N VAL A 129 -7.25 -2.28 -3.62
CA VAL A 129 -8.37 -1.33 -3.77
C VAL A 129 -9.07 -1.11 -2.43
N LEU A 130 -9.34 -2.18 -1.66
CA LEU A 130 -9.97 -2.06 -0.34
C LEU A 130 -9.07 -1.35 0.68
N ILE A 131 -7.76 -1.63 0.70
CA ILE A 131 -6.78 -0.92 1.54
C ILE A 131 -6.78 0.58 1.21
N PHE A 132 -6.70 0.89 -0.09
CA PHE A 132 -6.73 2.27 -0.56
C PHE A 132 -8.05 2.96 -0.18
N LEU A 133 -9.19 2.32 -0.44
CA LEU A 133 -10.52 2.84 -0.11
C LEU A 133 -10.69 3.08 1.40
N CYS A 134 -10.32 2.11 2.24
CA CYS A 134 -10.40 2.27 3.69
C CYS A 134 -9.49 3.41 4.19
N THR A 135 -8.29 3.52 3.64
CA THR A 135 -7.39 4.65 3.96
C THR A 135 -8.02 5.98 3.53
N TRP A 136 -8.68 6.01 2.38
CA TRP A 136 -9.37 7.20 1.87
C TRP A 136 -10.57 7.63 2.73
N LEU A 137 -11.37 6.67 3.20
CA LEU A 137 -12.55 6.93 4.04
C LEU A 137 -12.18 7.36 5.46
N SER A 138 -11.04 6.88 5.99
CA SER A 138 -10.59 7.24 7.33
C SER A 138 -10.41 8.76 7.48
N ASN A 139 -10.89 9.35 8.58
CA ASN A 139 -10.74 10.79 8.86
C ASN A 139 -11.16 11.71 7.68
N CYS A 140 -12.10 11.30 6.83
CA CYS A 140 -12.53 12.11 5.68
C CYS A 140 -14.02 11.89 5.38
N SER A 141 -14.88 12.73 5.96
CA SER A 141 -16.32 12.64 5.75
C SER A 141 -16.74 12.92 4.31
N LEU A 142 -15.98 13.72 3.56
CA LEU A 142 -16.27 13.99 2.14
C LEU A 142 -16.07 12.75 1.27
N ALA A 143 -15.06 11.92 1.56
CA ALA A 143 -14.86 10.65 0.89
C ALA A 143 -16.00 9.67 1.18
N VAL A 144 -16.48 9.63 2.43
CA VAL A 144 -17.66 8.83 2.83
C VAL A 144 -18.92 9.26 2.07
N GLN A 145 -19.19 10.57 1.98
CA GLN A 145 -20.32 11.09 1.20
C GLN A 145 -20.21 10.76 -0.30
N THR A 146 -19.01 10.87 -0.86
CA THR A 146 -18.77 10.55 -2.26
C THR A 146 -19.05 9.08 -2.52
N LEU A 147 -18.61 8.18 -1.62
CA LEU A 147 -18.89 6.76 -1.71
C LEU A 147 -20.40 6.46 -1.70
N PHE A 148 -21.17 7.10 -0.81
CA PHE A 148 -22.63 6.95 -0.75
C PHE A 148 -23.34 7.41 -2.02
N SER A 149 -22.74 8.34 -2.75
CA SER A 149 -23.30 8.88 -4.00
C SER A 149 -23.03 7.96 -5.19
N ILE A 150 -22.10 7.01 -5.08
CA ILE A 150 -21.79 6.02 -6.10
C ILE A 150 -22.83 4.90 -6.05
N GLU A 151 -23.44 4.60 -7.20
CA GLU A 151 -24.45 3.57 -7.32
C GLU A 151 -23.91 2.19 -6.89
N ASN A 152 -24.74 1.41 -6.18
CA ASN A 152 -24.43 0.05 -5.73
C ASN A 152 -23.19 -0.10 -4.83
N SER A 153 -22.55 0.99 -4.38
CA SER A 153 -21.36 0.92 -3.53
C SER A 153 -21.63 0.24 -2.19
N ILE A 154 -22.64 0.71 -1.45
CA ILE A 154 -23.05 0.14 -0.16
C ILE A 154 -23.68 -1.23 -0.34
N SER A 155 -24.48 -1.42 -1.39
CA SER A 155 -25.06 -2.73 -1.71
C SER A 155 -23.98 -3.79 -1.95
N TYR A 156 -22.91 -3.43 -2.67
CA TYR A 156 -21.75 -4.30 -2.85
C TYR A 156 -21.10 -4.66 -1.52
N LEU A 157 -20.77 -3.67 -0.67
CA LEU A 157 -20.12 -3.94 0.62
C LEU A 157 -20.96 -4.90 1.47
N VAL A 158 -22.26 -4.65 1.60
CA VAL A 158 -23.19 -5.51 2.36
C VAL A 158 -23.25 -6.91 1.76
N SER A 159 -23.44 -7.02 0.45
CA SER A 159 -23.50 -8.31 -0.26
C SER A 159 -22.22 -9.13 -0.06
N GLN A 160 -21.04 -8.49 -0.13
CA GLN A 160 -19.77 -9.16 0.12
C GLN A 160 -19.68 -9.68 1.55
N ILE A 161 -20.04 -8.88 2.56
CA ILE A 161 -20.00 -9.29 3.97
C ILE A 161 -20.95 -10.47 4.22
N CYS A 162 -22.13 -10.47 3.60
CA CYS A 162 -23.13 -11.54 3.70
C CYS A 162 -22.76 -12.82 2.93
N THR A 163 -21.73 -12.80 2.07
CA THR A 163 -21.38 -13.96 1.25
C THR A 163 -20.86 -15.10 2.13
N GLN A 164 -21.40 -16.31 1.96
CA GLN A 164 -21.00 -17.47 2.76
C GLN A 164 -19.70 -18.06 2.22
N SER A 165 -18.61 -17.96 2.97
CA SER A 165 -17.24 -18.33 2.55
C SER A 165 -16.53 -19.21 3.58
N ILE A 166 -17.15 -20.33 3.97
CA ILE A 166 -16.70 -21.19 5.09
C ILE A 166 -15.29 -21.79 4.88
N ALA A 167 -14.74 -21.80 3.66
CA ALA A 167 -13.49 -22.47 3.34
C ALA A 167 -12.48 -21.67 2.48
N ASP A 168 -12.73 -20.40 2.17
CA ASP A 168 -11.80 -19.58 1.38
C ASP A 168 -11.29 -18.37 2.18
N ASP A 169 -10.10 -18.52 2.76
CA ASP A 169 -9.40 -17.47 3.51
C ASP A 169 -9.28 -16.15 2.73
N ARG A 170 -9.18 -16.21 1.39
CA ARG A 170 -9.08 -15.02 0.55
C ARG A 170 -10.37 -14.21 0.60
N GLU A 171 -11.50 -14.89 0.44
CA GLU A 171 -12.80 -14.22 0.48
C GLU A 171 -13.11 -13.72 1.89
N LEU A 172 -12.67 -14.45 2.92
CA LEU A 172 -12.75 -13.99 4.31
C LEU A 172 -11.95 -12.68 4.55
N PHE A 173 -10.78 -12.50 3.94
CA PHE A 173 -10.04 -11.22 4.03
C PHE A 173 -10.75 -10.07 3.31
N ILE A 174 -11.35 -10.34 2.16
CA ILE A 174 -12.18 -9.34 1.46
C ILE A 174 -13.37 -8.94 2.34
N GLN A 175 -14.05 -9.90 2.96
CA GLN A 175 -15.17 -9.64 3.88
C GLN A 175 -14.74 -8.79 5.08
N SER A 176 -13.58 -9.08 5.66
CA SER A 176 -13.01 -8.32 6.77
C SER A 176 -12.74 -6.86 6.39
N LEU A 177 -12.23 -6.63 5.18
CA LEU A 177 -11.95 -5.29 4.67
C LEU A 177 -13.23 -4.55 4.23
N CYS A 178 -14.20 -5.23 3.64
CA CYS A 178 -15.52 -4.65 3.34
C CYS A 178 -16.26 -4.25 4.63
N SER A 179 -16.19 -5.09 5.67
CA SER A 179 -16.74 -4.78 7.01
C SER A 179 -16.05 -3.54 7.58
N PHE A 180 -14.73 -3.47 7.47
CA PHE A 180 -13.98 -2.30 7.90
C PHE A 180 -14.37 -1.04 7.12
N ALA A 181 -14.46 -1.09 5.78
CA ALA A 181 -14.92 0.03 4.96
C ALA A 181 -16.32 0.53 5.38
N LEU A 182 -17.28 -0.38 5.57
CA LEU A 182 -18.62 -0.03 6.04
C LEU A 182 -18.61 0.53 7.47
N GLY A 183 -17.74 0.03 8.34
CA GLY A 183 -17.52 0.58 9.68
C GLY A 183 -16.91 1.99 9.65
N LEU A 184 -15.99 2.28 8.74
CA LEU A 184 -15.47 3.63 8.54
C LEU A 184 -16.56 4.59 8.06
N CYS A 185 -17.48 4.12 7.22
CA CYS A 185 -18.67 4.89 6.83
C CYS A 185 -19.61 5.21 8.00
N LEU A 186 -19.58 4.44 9.11
CA LEU A 186 -20.26 4.80 10.35
C LEU A 186 -19.47 5.87 11.13
N VAL A 187 -18.18 5.61 11.36
CA VAL A 187 -17.33 6.44 12.22
C VAL A 187 -17.15 7.85 11.67
N PHE A 188 -16.94 7.98 10.36
CA PHE A 188 -16.63 9.26 9.71
C PHE A 188 -17.83 9.85 8.95
N ASN A 189 -19.05 9.41 9.27
CA ASN A 189 -20.27 9.98 8.73
C ASN A 189 -20.58 11.34 9.37
N ASN A 190 -20.85 12.34 8.55
CA ASN A 190 -21.37 13.63 9.02
C ASN A 190 -22.88 13.80 8.77
N ASN A 191 -23.57 12.70 8.45
CA ASN A 191 -25.03 12.57 8.32
C ASN A 191 -25.67 13.51 7.27
N GLN A 192 -24.92 13.95 6.26
CA GLN A 192 -25.48 14.79 5.19
C GLN A 192 -26.40 14.03 4.22
N ILE A 193 -26.20 12.72 4.05
CA ILE A 193 -27.04 11.87 3.18
C ILE A 193 -28.00 11.07 4.06
N GLN A 194 -29.27 11.46 4.09
CA GLN A 194 -30.29 10.90 5.00
C GLN A 194 -30.50 9.39 4.82
N LEU A 195 -30.46 8.89 3.58
CA LEU A 195 -30.58 7.47 3.25
C LEU A 195 -29.53 6.63 3.98
N TYR A 196 -28.33 7.18 4.13
CA TYR A 196 -27.18 6.53 4.78
C TYR A 196 -26.75 7.32 6.03
N SER A 197 -27.72 7.79 6.82
CA SER A 197 -27.43 8.31 8.16
C SER A 197 -26.78 7.23 9.03
N THR A 198 -26.08 7.63 10.08
CA THR A 198 -25.45 6.70 11.04
C THR A 198 -26.47 5.71 11.59
N GLU A 199 -27.67 6.18 11.96
CA GLU A 199 -28.75 5.32 12.43
C GLU A 199 -29.25 4.36 11.35
N SER A 200 -29.42 4.85 10.11
CA SER A 200 -29.82 4.02 8.96
C SER A 200 -28.81 2.92 8.68
N LEU A 201 -27.51 3.22 8.77
CA LEU A 201 -26.43 2.26 8.54
C LEU A 201 -26.35 1.22 9.67
N VAL A 202 -26.53 1.63 10.94
CA VAL A 202 -26.61 0.68 12.07
C VAL A 202 -27.79 -0.28 11.89
N LYS A 203 -28.98 0.24 11.53
CA LYS A 203 -30.15 -0.59 11.22
C LYS A 203 -29.89 -1.54 10.05
N LEU A 204 -29.26 -1.04 8.98
CA LEU A 204 -28.89 -1.85 7.82
C LEU A 204 -27.97 -3.02 8.22
N ILE A 205 -26.97 -2.77 9.07
CA ILE A 205 -26.07 -3.81 9.56
C ILE A 205 -26.84 -4.82 10.41
N ASP A 206 -27.66 -4.37 11.35
CA ASP A 206 -28.40 -5.27 12.25
C ASP A 206 -29.45 -6.12 11.52
N GLU A 207 -30.13 -5.57 10.53
CA GLU A 207 -31.17 -6.26 9.77
C GLU A 207 -30.62 -7.19 8.68
N ARG A 208 -29.56 -6.78 7.96
CA ARG A 208 -29.05 -7.53 6.80
C ARG A 208 -27.88 -8.44 7.12
N ILE A 209 -26.99 -8.03 8.03
CA ILE A 209 -25.75 -8.75 8.35
C ILE A 209 -25.85 -9.42 9.72
N ARG A 210 -26.53 -8.78 10.68
CA ARG A 210 -26.44 -8.97 12.13
C ARG A 210 -25.15 -8.39 12.71
N ILE A 211 -25.26 -7.67 13.82
CA ILE A 211 -24.11 -7.01 14.47
C ILE A 211 -23.02 -8.03 14.85
N ASP A 212 -23.38 -9.16 15.45
CA ASP A 212 -22.40 -10.18 15.87
C ASP A 212 -21.62 -10.75 14.67
N SER A 213 -22.33 -11.06 13.58
CA SER A 213 -21.72 -11.53 12.33
C SER A 213 -20.80 -10.46 11.73
N PHE A 214 -21.24 -9.19 11.71
CA PHE A 214 -20.42 -8.09 11.24
C PHE A 214 -19.12 -7.95 12.06
N LEU A 215 -19.19 -8.02 13.39
CA LEU A 215 -18.03 -7.94 14.27
C LEU A 215 -17.11 -9.16 14.12
N GLU A 216 -17.67 -10.35 13.92
CA GLU A 216 -16.89 -11.55 13.61
C GLU A 216 -16.10 -11.36 12.30
N LYS A 217 -16.77 -10.92 11.22
CA LYS A 217 -16.13 -10.66 9.93
C LYS A 217 -15.08 -9.56 10.03
N LEU A 218 -15.37 -8.47 10.73
CA LEU A 218 -14.42 -7.41 11.04
C LEU A 218 -13.20 -7.94 11.84
N GLY A 219 -13.35 -8.99 12.64
CA GLY A 219 -12.27 -9.58 13.42
C GLY A 219 -11.31 -10.48 12.64
N ILE A 220 -11.68 -10.95 11.44
CA ILE A 220 -10.94 -12.00 10.71
C ILE A 220 -9.50 -11.59 10.44
N LEU A 221 -9.30 -10.40 9.85
CA LEU A 221 -7.97 -9.96 9.41
C LEU A 221 -7.00 -9.85 10.58
N SER A 222 -7.44 -9.29 11.72
CA SER A 222 -6.63 -9.13 12.94
C SER A 222 -6.14 -10.45 13.55
N LYS A 223 -6.83 -11.56 13.28
CA LYS A 223 -6.46 -12.91 13.76
C LYS A 223 -5.49 -13.64 12.83
N SER A 224 -5.22 -13.08 11.65
CA SER A 224 -4.38 -13.73 10.63
C SER A 224 -2.89 -13.61 10.92
N GLU A 225 -2.10 -14.59 10.46
CA GLU A 225 -0.64 -14.50 10.53
C GLU A 225 -0.06 -13.37 9.65
N PHE A 226 -0.77 -13.00 8.57
CA PHE A 226 -0.37 -11.90 7.70
C PHE A 226 -0.44 -10.56 8.43
N TYR A 227 -1.47 -10.35 9.24
CA TYR A 227 -1.62 -9.17 10.08
C TYR A 227 -0.53 -9.07 11.14
N ALA A 228 -0.28 -10.17 11.87
CA ALA A 228 0.78 -10.23 12.86
C ALA A 228 2.17 -9.97 12.25
N LYS A 229 2.44 -10.48 11.04
CA LYS A 229 3.69 -10.20 10.30
C LYS A 229 3.77 -8.74 9.85
N ALA A 230 2.66 -8.18 9.36
CA ALA A 230 2.61 -6.81 8.86
C ALA A 230 2.89 -5.77 9.96
N LEU A 231 2.53 -6.02 11.22
CA LEU A 231 2.80 -5.12 12.35
C LEU A 231 4.26 -5.14 12.85
N GLN A 232 5.10 -6.08 12.39
CA GLN A 232 6.46 -6.21 12.94
C GLN A 232 7.43 -5.13 12.44
N LYS A 233 7.34 -4.77 11.16
CA LYS A 233 8.27 -3.81 10.54
C LYS A 233 7.66 -3.18 9.28
N PRO A 234 8.04 -1.93 8.93
CA PRO A 234 7.64 -1.29 7.68
C PRO A 234 8.06 -2.02 6.41
N GLN A 235 9.23 -2.69 6.43
CA GLN A 235 9.77 -3.35 5.24
C GLN A 235 8.93 -4.56 4.80
N LEU A 236 8.38 -4.46 3.58
CA LEU A 236 7.62 -5.54 2.93
C LEU A 236 8.52 -6.75 2.60
N LYS A 237 8.39 -7.83 3.38
CA LYS A 237 9.08 -9.10 3.14
C LYS A 237 8.18 -10.11 2.44
N LEU A 238 7.72 -9.76 1.24
CA LEU A 238 6.87 -10.63 0.42
C LEU A 238 7.75 -11.58 -0.40
N SER A 239 7.38 -12.87 -0.43
CA SER A 239 8.10 -13.87 -1.23
C SER A 239 7.35 -14.22 -2.51
N LYS A 240 6.02 -14.13 -2.48
CA LYS A 240 5.12 -14.47 -3.59
C LYS A 240 3.86 -13.59 -3.57
N SER A 241 3.11 -13.59 -4.67
CA SER A 241 1.90 -12.77 -4.81
C SER A 241 0.78 -13.13 -3.81
N SER A 242 0.74 -14.36 -3.29
CA SER A 242 -0.23 -14.71 -2.24
C SER A 242 0.00 -13.99 -0.91
N ASP A 243 1.19 -13.44 -0.70
CA ASP A 243 1.54 -12.75 0.54
C ASP A 243 1.11 -11.26 0.51
N MET A 244 0.64 -10.78 -0.65
CA MET A 244 0.22 -9.40 -0.91
C MET A 244 -1.14 -9.08 -0.27
N ILE A 245 -1.21 -9.15 1.06
CA ILE A 245 -2.45 -8.96 1.81
C ILE A 245 -2.45 -7.63 2.55
N LEU A 246 -1.38 -7.29 3.27
CA LEU A 246 -1.31 -6.08 4.08
C LEU A 246 0.08 -5.44 4.01
N ASP A 247 0.11 -4.13 4.24
CA ASP A 247 1.32 -3.39 4.55
C ASP A 247 1.26 -2.83 5.99
N TYR A 248 2.40 -2.36 6.47
CA TYR A 248 2.59 -1.94 7.86
C TYR A 248 1.74 -0.69 8.23
N GLU A 249 1.56 0.28 7.32
CA GLU A 249 0.69 1.45 7.60
C GLU A 249 -0.75 1.01 7.85
N PHE A 250 -1.28 0.23 6.90
CA PHE A 250 -2.67 -0.14 6.95
C PHE A 250 -2.98 -1.05 8.14
N ALA A 251 -2.06 -1.92 8.54
CA ALA A 251 -2.24 -2.78 9.71
C ALA A 251 -2.47 -1.98 11.00
N HIS A 252 -1.76 -0.87 11.19
CA HIS A 252 -1.96 0.03 12.34
C HIS A 252 -3.22 0.91 12.23
N LEU A 253 -3.54 1.39 11.02
CA LEU A 253 -4.80 2.08 10.77
C LEU A 253 -5.98 1.16 11.13
N TYR A 254 -5.90 -0.10 10.72
CA TYR A 254 -6.87 -1.14 11.03
C TYR A 254 -6.98 -1.37 12.54
N GLU A 255 -5.85 -1.58 13.23
CA GLU A 255 -5.81 -1.79 14.69
C GLU A 255 -6.57 -0.70 15.45
N THR A 256 -6.27 0.55 15.09
CA THR A 256 -6.83 1.73 15.73
C THR A 256 -8.33 1.82 15.52
N LEU A 257 -8.78 1.74 14.27
CA LEU A 257 -10.16 2.04 13.91
C LEU A 257 -11.09 0.82 14.06
N GLN A 258 -10.58 -0.41 13.98
CA GLN A 258 -11.37 -1.63 14.23
C GLN A 258 -11.94 -1.62 15.65
N SER A 259 -11.11 -1.23 16.62
CA SER A 259 -11.54 -1.11 18.02
C SER A 259 -12.66 -0.08 18.14
N LEU A 260 -12.51 1.09 17.51
CA LEU A 260 -13.50 2.16 17.52
C LEU A 260 -14.83 1.72 16.89
N ILE A 261 -14.80 1.06 15.74
CA ILE A 261 -15.99 0.53 15.06
C ILE A 261 -16.72 -0.48 15.96
N SER A 262 -15.97 -1.35 16.64
CA SER A 262 -16.56 -2.35 17.56
C SER A 262 -17.26 -1.68 18.75
N HIS A 263 -16.66 -0.61 19.30
CA HIS A 263 -17.26 0.15 20.40
C HIS A 263 -18.54 0.88 19.95
N MET A 264 -18.54 1.46 18.75
CA MET A 264 -19.69 2.16 18.18
C MET A 264 -20.92 1.26 18.02
N LEU A 265 -20.72 0.00 17.63
CA LEU A 265 -21.81 -0.94 17.38
C LEU A 265 -22.30 -1.66 18.64
N THR A 266 -21.45 -1.77 19.66
CA THR A 266 -21.79 -2.45 20.93
C THR A 266 -22.33 -1.51 22.01
N ARG A 267 -22.03 -0.21 21.94
CA ARG A 267 -22.52 0.80 22.89
C ARG A 267 -23.30 1.89 22.16
N HIS A 268 -24.55 2.12 22.56
CA HIS A 268 -25.43 3.14 21.98
C HIS A 268 -25.00 4.61 22.21
N ASP A 269 -23.87 4.88 22.88
CA ASP A 269 -23.39 6.23 23.20
C ASP A 269 -22.03 6.54 22.55
N ILE A 270 -22.12 7.21 21.40
CA ILE A 270 -21.06 7.38 20.39
C ILE A 270 -20.28 8.69 20.58
N ASN A 271 -20.91 9.72 21.16
CA ASN A 271 -20.45 11.11 20.97
C ASN A 271 -19.28 11.55 21.87
N SER A 272 -19.03 10.91 23.01
CA SER A 272 -17.93 11.29 23.94
C SER A 272 -16.63 10.51 23.71
N THR A 273 -16.71 9.29 23.19
CA THR A 273 -15.57 8.36 23.12
C THR A 273 -14.73 8.56 21.85
N VAL A 274 -15.38 8.86 20.72
CA VAL A 274 -14.74 9.01 19.39
C VAL A 274 -13.75 10.18 19.38
N ARG A 275 -14.11 11.34 19.93
CA ARG A 275 -13.24 12.54 19.92
C ARG A 275 -12.00 12.40 20.81
N THR A 276 -12.06 11.60 21.87
CA THR A 276 -10.98 11.45 22.85
C THR A 276 -9.92 10.44 22.42
N LEU A 277 -10.28 9.46 21.56
CA LEU A 277 -9.37 8.39 21.11
C LEU A 277 -8.56 8.75 19.85
N ILE A 278 -9.07 9.64 18.99
CA ILE A 278 -8.45 9.95 17.69
C ILE A 278 -7.21 10.85 17.82
N ASP A 279 -7.19 11.75 18.80
CA ASP A 279 -6.17 12.81 18.92
C ASP A 279 -4.81 12.34 19.50
N PRO A 280 -4.74 11.49 20.56
CA PRO A 280 -3.45 11.09 21.15
C PRO A 280 -2.77 9.88 20.50
N MET A 281 -3.53 9.06 19.74
CA MET A 281 -3.06 7.75 19.25
C MET A 281 -2.21 7.87 17.98
N SER A 282 -2.48 8.87 17.15
CA SER A 282 -1.75 9.19 15.94
C SER A 282 -0.30 9.62 16.24
N THR A 283 -0.08 10.53 17.18
CA THR A 283 1.27 11.03 17.54
C THR A 283 2.20 9.94 18.08
N LYS A 284 1.69 9.04 18.93
CA LYS A 284 2.49 7.94 19.51
C LYS A 284 2.87 6.90 18.45
N LEU A 285 1.95 6.60 17.53
CA LEU A 285 2.19 5.72 16.39
C LEU A 285 3.24 6.30 15.44
N TYR A 286 3.15 7.60 15.09
CA TYR A 286 4.15 8.25 14.24
C TYR A 286 5.54 8.27 14.86
N ALA A 287 5.66 8.54 16.16
CA ALA A 287 6.94 8.58 16.86
C ALA A 287 7.59 7.19 16.93
N GLN A 288 6.82 6.16 17.28
CA GLN A 288 7.31 4.78 17.33
C GLN A 288 7.74 4.27 15.95
N ARG A 289 7.03 4.69 14.92
CA ARG A 289 7.32 4.36 13.53
C ARG A 289 8.57 5.05 12.99
N ALA A 290 8.73 6.36 13.22
CA ALA A 290 9.93 7.09 12.83
C ALA A 290 11.17 6.41 13.43
N LEU A 291 11.07 5.98 14.68
CA LEU A 291 12.13 5.22 15.34
C LEU A 291 12.41 3.87 14.63
N THR A 292 11.38 3.08 14.33
CA THR A 292 11.53 1.78 13.63
C THR A 292 12.11 1.93 12.22
N MET A 293 11.67 2.94 11.47
CA MET A 293 12.21 3.25 10.14
C MET A 293 13.68 3.67 10.21
N MET A 294 14.03 4.54 11.16
CA MET A 294 15.42 4.95 11.36
C MET A 294 16.32 3.77 11.76
N THR A 295 15.83 2.84 12.58
CA THR A 295 16.59 1.63 12.94
C THR A 295 16.76 0.69 11.74
N ASP A 296 15.70 0.47 10.96
CA ASP A 296 15.76 -0.40 9.77
C ASP A 296 16.68 0.19 8.69
N ASP A 297 16.67 1.51 8.50
CA ASP A 297 17.56 2.23 7.58
C ASP A 297 19.02 2.14 8.03
N ASN A 298 19.30 2.30 9.33
CA ASN A 298 20.65 2.11 9.87
C ASN A 298 21.14 0.67 9.68
N ASP A 299 20.28 -0.33 9.89
CA ASP A 299 20.60 -1.75 9.64
C ASP A 299 20.81 -2.04 8.15
N PHE A 300 20.09 -1.36 7.27
CA PHE A 300 20.28 -1.47 5.82
C PHE A 300 21.59 -0.82 5.37
N ILE A 301 21.87 0.41 5.83
CA ILE A 301 23.11 1.13 5.57
C ILE A 301 24.30 0.29 6.04
N GLY A 302 24.27 -0.23 7.27
CA GLY A 302 25.33 -1.10 7.78
C GLY A 302 25.56 -2.35 6.93
N ARG A 303 24.49 -2.96 6.40
CA ARG A 303 24.61 -4.10 5.46
C ARG A 303 25.21 -3.70 4.12
N VAL A 304 24.83 -2.55 3.56
CA VAL A 304 25.38 -2.05 2.30
C VAL A 304 26.86 -1.68 2.46
N GLU A 305 27.22 -1.03 3.57
CA GLU A 305 28.61 -0.74 3.92
C GLU A 305 29.42 -2.02 4.04
N GLN A 306 28.90 -3.04 4.72
CA GLN A 306 29.57 -4.34 4.83
C GLN A 306 29.78 -5.02 3.47
N ILE A 307 28.79 -4.95 2.57
CA ILE A 307 28.92 -5.46 1.20
C ILE A 307 30.00 -4.70 0.44
N ASN A 308 30.04 -3.37 0.56
CA ASN A 308 31.05 -2.54 -0.10
C ASN A 308 32.46 -2.81 0.45
N ILE A 309 32.61 -2.99 1.77
CA ILE A 309 33.86 -3.39 2.42
C ILE A 309 34.31 -4.76 1.89
N ASN A 310 33.40 -5.72 1.79
CA ASN A 310 33.73 -7.05 1.27
C ASN A 310 34.19 -6.99 -0.20
N LYS A 311 33.52 -6.19 -1.03
CA LYS A 311 33.94 -5.95 -2.43
C LYS A 311 35.31 -5.28 -2.54
N LEU A 312 35.62 -4.34 -1.63
CA LEU A 312 36.93 -3.69 -1.56
C LEU A 312 38.03 -4.69 -1.18
N LYS A 313 37.77 -5.53 -0.17
CA LYS A 313 38.70 -6.60 0.24
C LYS A 313 38.93 -7.61 -0.88
N GLU A 314 37.89 -7.98 -1.61
CA GLU A 314 38.00 -8.88 -2.75
C GLU A 314 38.86 -8.28 -3.87
N LYS A 315 38.68 -6.98 -4.17
CA LYS A 315 39.56 -6.27 -5.11
C LYS A 315 41.01 -6.23 -4.66
N GLN A 316 41.28 -5.90 -3.40
CA GLN A 316 42.64 -5.87 -2.84
C GLN A 316 43.30 -7.25 -2.92
N TRP A 317 42.56 -8.31 -2.58
CA TRP A 317 43.06 -9.68 -2.68
C TRP A 317 43.42 -10.07 -4.12
N ILE A 318 42.61 -9.65 -5.11
CA ILE A 318 42.91 -9.88 -6.53
C ILE A 318 44.18 -9.13 -6.94
N GLU A 319 44.33 -7.87 -6.55
CA GLU A 319 45.50 -7.04 -6.85
C GLU A 319 46.79 -7.61 -6.25
N GLU A 320 46.77 -8.04 -4.98
CA GLU A 320 47.91 -8.70 -4.33
C GLU A 320 48.31 -9.97 -5.07
N ARG A 321 47.33 -10.80 -5.46
CA ARG A 321 47.59 -12.04 -6.19
C ARG A 321 48.21 -11.80 -7.57
N ASP A 322 47.83 -10.72 -8.24
CA ASP A 322 48.41 -10.34 -9.52
C ASP A 322 49.84 -9.77 -9.37
N ILE A 323 50.13 -9.06 -8.28
CA ILE A 323 51.49 -8.62 -7.95
C ILE A 323 52.39 -9.83 -7.69
N ASP A 324 51.93 -10.80 -6.90
CA ASP A 324 52.72 -11.99 -6.58
C ASP A 324 52.96 -12.87 -7.81
N LYS A 325 51.96 -13.01 -8.70
CA LYS A 325 52.16 -13.65 -10.00
C LYS A 325 53.25 -12.97 -10.83
N LYS A 326 53.27 -11.64 -10.89
CA LYS A 326 54.32 -10.89 -11.62
C LYS A 326 55.70 -11.12 -11.01
N LYS A 327 55.82 -11.17 -9.68
CA LYS A 327 57.09 -11.46 -8.99
C LYS A 327 57.59 -12.87 -9.30
N ILE A 328 56.70 -13.87 -9.26
CA ILE A 328 57.04 -15.26 -9.61
C ILE A 328 57.56 -15.33 -11.04
N LEU A 329 56.86 -14.70 -11.98
CA LEU A 329 57.26 -14.71 -13.40
C LEU A 329 58.62 -14.04 -13.64
N ALA A 330 58.91 -12.97 -12.91
CA ALA A 330 60.21 -12.30 -12.96
C ALA A 330 61.34 -13.16 -12.36
N LEU A 331 61.08 -13.88 -11.26
CA LEU A 331 62.04 -14.81 -10.68
C LEU A 331 62.30 -16.01 -11.60
N GLU A 332 61.27 -16.54 -12.25
CA GLU A 332 61.40 -17.61 -13.25
C GLU A 332 62.28 -17.17 -14.43
N GLN A 333 62.09 -15.93 -14.92
CA GLN A 333 62.96 -15.35 -15.96
C GLN A 333 64.41 -15.22 -15.50
N GLN A 334 64.66 -14.70 -14.29
CA GLN A 334 66.02 -14.61 -13.74
C GLN A 334 66.69 -15.97 -13.56
N ILE A 335 65.94 -16.98 -13.09
CA ILE A 335 66.45 -18.36 -12.97
C ILE A 335 66.82 -18.90 -14.35
N GLN A 336 66.01 -18.63 -15.38
CA GLN A 336 66.29 -19.08 -16.74
C GLN A 336 67.55 -18.39 -17.30
N GLU A 337 67.70 -17.07 -17.13
CA GLU A 337 68.91 -16.35 -17.55
C GLU A 337 70.19 -16.87 -16.86
N ILE A 338 70.11 -17.24 -15.57
CA ILE A 338 71.24 -17.81 -14.84
C ILE A 338 71.58 -19.22 -15.36
N LYS A 339 70.57 -20.03 -15.68
CA LYS A 339 70.79 -21.35 -16.30
C LYS A 339 71.45 -21.22 -17.67
N ASP A 340 70.98 -20.28 -18.48
CA ASP A 340 71.50 -20.05 -19.84
C ASP A 340 72.93 -19.48 -19.82
N LYS A 341 73.37 -18.79 -18.75
CA LYS A 341 74.74 -18.31 -18.57
C LYS A 341 75.72 -19.35 -18.03
N ASN A 342 75.23 -20.43 -17.43
CA ASN A 342 76.03 -21.49 -16.81
C ASN A 342 76.08 -22.78 -17.65
N ALA A 343 75.44 -22.79 -18.81
CA ALA A 343 75.57 -23.79 -19.87
C ALA A 343 76.53 -23.29 -20.95
#